data_AF-N4TWM6-F1
#
_entry.id   AF-N4TWM6-F1
#
_cell.length_a   1.000
_cell.length_b   1.000
_cell.length_c   1.000
_cell.angle_alpha   90.00
_cell.angle_beta   90.00
_cell.angle_gamma   90.00
#
_symmetry.space_group_name_H-M   'P 1'
#
loop_
_entity.id
_entity.type
_entity.pdbx_description
1 polymer ?
#
loop_
_entity_poly.entity_id
_entity_poly.type
_entity_poly.pdbx_seq_one_letter_code
_entity_poly.pdbx_strand_id
1 'polypeptide(L)'
;QNGWTDNEIGLEWLKHFDRCTAKRSNRRYRLLILDGHESHHSADFERYCKDNKIITLCMPAHSSHILQPLDVGYFGVLKKAYGREVEHLI
;
A
#
# COMPACT_ATOMS: atom_id res chain seq x y z
N GLN A 1 3.52 -7.84 20.35
CA GLN A 1 3.69 -7.64 18.89
C GLN A 1 3.44 -6.18 18.59
N ASN A 2 4.32 -5.53 17.83
CA ASN A 2 4.34 -4.06 17.75
C ASN A 2 3.46 -3.47 16.63
N GLY A 3 2.63 -4.28 15.95
CA GLY A 3 1.68 -3.80 14.94
C GLY A 3 2.29 -3.25 13.64
N TRP A 4 3.62 -3.26 13.52
CA TRP A 4 4.34 -2.80 12.32
C TRP A 4 4.33 -3.86 11.23
N THR A 5 4.34 -3.40 9.98
CA THR A 5 4.50 -4.25 8.80
C THR A 5 5.92 -4.84 8.78
N ASP A 6 6.01 -6.17 8.76
CA ASP A 6 7.23 -6.92 8.49
C ASP A 6 7.15 -7.58 7.09
N ASN A 7 8.22 -8.28 6.70
CA ASN A 7 8.29 -8.93 5.39
C ASN A 7 7.22 -10.01 5.18
N GLU A 8 6.82 -10.72 6.24
CA GLU A 8 5.80 -11.78 6.15
C GLU A 8 4.41 -11.17 5.95
N ILE A 9 4.07 -10.17 6.75
CA ILE A 9 2.82 -9.42 6.65
C ILE A 9 2.72 -8.73 5.30
N GLY A 10 3.83 -8.15 4.81
CA GLY A 10 3.90 -7.54 3.48
C GLY A 10 3.62 -8.52 2.34
N LEU A 11 4.16 -9.75 2.42
CA LEU A 11 3.93 -10.80 1.43
C LEU A 11 2.48 -11.33 1.49
N GLU A 12 1.94 -11.55 2.68
CA GLU A 12 0.54 -11.98 2.84
C GLU A 12 -0.43 -10.91 2.31
N TRP A 13 -0.14 -9.64 2.57
CA TRP A 13 -0.89 -8.53 1.99
C TRP A 13 -0.81 -8.54 0.45
N LEU A 14 0.37 -8.76 -0.14
CA LEU A 14 0.54 -8.84 -1.60
C LEU A 14 -0.30 -9.96 -2.21
N LYS A 15 -0.34 -11.15 -1.59
CA LYS A 15 -1.21 -12.26 -2.01
C LYS A 15 -2.69 -11.88 -1.92
N HIS A 16 -3.09 -11.15 -0.88
CA HIS A 16 -4.44 -10.65 -0.75
C HIS A 16 -4.77 -9.64 -1.87
N PHE A 17 -3.89 -8.67 -2.10
CA PHE A 17 -4.02 -7.69 -3.19
C PHE A 17 -4.16 -8.38 -4.55
N ASP A 18 -3.33 -9.38 -4.83
CA ASP A 18 -3.39 -10.15 -6.07
C ASP A 18 -4.77 -10.79 -6.25
N ARG A 19 -5.25 -11.52 -5.24
CA ARG A 19 -6.55 -12.20 -5.25
C ARG A 19 -7.73 -11.24 -5.51
N CYS A 20 -7.69 -10.06 -4.90
CA CYS A 20 -8.74 -9.04 -5.02
C CYS A 20 -8.72 -8.29 -6.35
N THR A 21 -7.56 -8.21 -7.02
CA THR A 21 -7.38 -7.39 -8.23
C THR A 21 -7.21 -8.19 -9.52
N ALA A 22 -6.81 -9.46 -9.45
CA ALA A 22 -6.46 -10.27 -10.61
C ALA A 22 -7.59 -10.33 -11.65
N LYS A 23 -8.84 -10.52 -11.20
CA LYS A 23 -10.03 -10.56 -12.07
C LYS A 23 -10.28 -9.24 -12.82
N ARG A 24 -9.86 -8.11 -12.25
CA ARG A 24 -10.03 -6.77 -12.87
C ARG A 24 -9.00 -6.50 -13.98
N SER A 25 -7.90 -7.26 -14.00
CA SER A 25 -6.79 -7.04 -14.93
C SER A 25 -6.91 -7.78 -16.26
N ASN A 26 -7.87 -8.71 -16.41
CA ASN A 26 -8.00 -9.56 -17.61
C ASN A 26 -6.66 -10.21 -18.04
N ARG A 27 -5.86 -10.68 -17.08
CA ARG A 27 -4.53 -11.31 -17.27
C ARG A 27 -3.43 -10.37 -17.81
N ARG A 28 -3.64 -9.05 -17.77
CA ARG A 28 -2.63 -8.02 -18.08
C ARG A 28 -1.77 -7.71 -16.86
N TYR A 29 -0.67 -6.99 -17.11
CA TYR A 29 0.18 -6.48 -16.04
C TYR A 29 -0.58 -5.49 -15.14
N ARG A 30 -0.25 -5.49 -13.85
CA ARG A 30 -0.74 -4.53 -12.87
C ARG A 30 0.42 -3.73 -12.30
N LEU A 31 0.24 -2.44 -12.14
CA LEU A 31 1.20 -1.56 -11.48
C LEU A 31 0.82 -1.44 -9.99
N LEU A 32 1.77 -1.76 -9.12
CA LEU A 32 1.67 -1.57 -7.68
C LEU A 32 2.64 -0.44 -7.29
N ILE A 33 2.09 0.68 -6.81
CA ILE A 33 2.87 1.84 -6.36
C ILE A 33 3.05 1.72 -4.86
N LEU A 34 4.30 1.78 -4.41
CA LEU A 34 4.69 1.57 -3.01
C LEU A 34 5.33 2.85 -2.47
N ASP A 35 5.06 3.21 -1.21
CA ASP A 35 6.01 4.07 -0.50
C ASP A 35 7.31 3.28 -0.32
N GLY A 36 8.44 3.99 -0.34
CA GLY A 36 9.77 3.38 -0.25
C GLY A 36 10.09 2.78 1.12
N HIS A 37 9.13 2.13 1.77
CA HIS A 37 9.33 1.43 3.03
C HIS A 37 10.11 0.13 2.82
N GLU A 38 11.03 -0.17 3.72
CA GLU A 38 12.07 -1.21 3.58
C GLU A 38 11.49 -2.64 3.49
N SER A 39 10.28 -2.86 4.00
CA SER A 39 9.56 -4.15 3.97
C SER A 39 9.21 -4.64 2.56
N HIS A 40 9.40 -3.82 1.53
CA HIS A 40 9.08 -4.15 0.13
C HIS A 40 10.25 -4.76 -0.65
N HIS A 41 11.39 -4.98 0.01
CA HIS A 41 12.63 -5.47 -0.62
C HIS A 41 12.96 -6.94 -0.33
N SER A 42 12.01 -7.74 0.15
CA SER A 42 12.25 -9.17 0.33
C SER A 42 12.26 -9.89 -1.03
N ALA A 43 13.18 -10.85 -1.19
CA ALA A 43 13.31 -11.64 -2.42
C ALA A 43 12.01 -12.39 -2.78
N ASP A 44 11.27 -12.85 -1.77
CA ASP A 44 10.00 -13.56 -1.95
C ASP A 44 8.90 -12.61 -2.46
N PHE A 45 8.89 -11.36 -2.01
CA PHE A 45 7.95 -10.34 -2.49
C PHE A 45 8.20 -10.03 -3.97
N GLU A 46 9.46 -9.80 -4.35
CA GLU A 46 9.83 -9.53 -5.74
C GLU A 46 9.54 -10.73 -6.66
N ARG A 47 9.87 -11.94 -6.20
CA ARG A 47 9.57 -13.19 -6.92
C ARG A 47 8.07 -13.32 -7.19
N TYR A 48 7.25 -13.14 -6.15
CA TYR A 48 5.81 -13.23 -6.27
C TYR A 48 5.25 -12.19 -7.24
N CYS A 49 5.73 -10.95 -7.18
CA CYS A 49 5.34 -9.90 -8.12
C CYS A 49 5.63 -10.30 -9.57
N LYS A 50 6.84 -10.80 -9.84
CA LYS A 50 7.27 -11.23 -11.18
C LYS A 50 6.41 -12.37 -11.71
N ASP A 51 6.17 -13.39 -10.90
CA ASP A 51 5.40 -14.58 -11.30
C ASP A 51 3.92 -14.23 -11.57
N ASN A 52 3.38 -13.20 -10.93
CA ASN A 52 1.97 -12.78 -11.04
C ASN A 52 1.74 -11.53 -11.92
N LYS A 53 2.75 -11.14 -12.72
CA LYS A 53 2.69 -9.97 -13.63
C LYS A 53 2.34 -8.67 -12.90
N ILE A 54 2.90 -8.48 -11.72
CA ILE A 54 2.79 -7.26 -10.93
C ILE A 54 4.11 -6.51 -11.07
N ILE A 55 4.04 -5.29 -11.58
CA ILE A 55 5.16 -4.35 -11.68
C ILE A 55 5.13 -3.48 -10.44
N THR A 56 6.22 -3.43 -9.71
CA THR A 56 6.37 -2.54 -8.55
C THR A 56 7.03 -1.23 -8.97
N LEU A 57 6.51 -0.13 -8.45
CA LEU A 57 7.12 1.20 -8.57
C LEU A 57 7.22 1.82 -7.18
N CYS A 58 8.44 1.96 -6.67
CA CYS A 58 8.66 2.64 -5.40
C CYS A 58 8.76 4.15 -5.61
N MET A 59 8.02 4.91 -4.80
CA MET A 59 8.14 6.36 -4.80
C MET A 59 9.51 6.79 -4.23
N PRO A 60 10.08 7.91 -4.73
CA PRO A 60 11.30 8.46 -4.16
C PRO A 60 11.11 8.82 -2.68
N ALA A 61 12.19 8.73 -1.91
CA ALA A 61 12.19 9.13 -0.50
C ALA A 61 11.61 10.54 -0.33
N HIS A 62 10.88 10.74 0.77
CA HIS A 62 10.21 11.99 1.12
C HIS A 62 9.19 12.51 0.09
N SER A 63 8.77 11.72 -0.91
CA SER A 63 7.82 12.20 -1.93
C SER A 63 6.37 11.79 -1.67
N SER A 64 6.08 11.05 -0.59
CA SER A 64 4.72 10.57 -0.29
C SER A 64 3.70 11.70 -0.16
N HIS A 65 4.07 12.80 0.50
CA HIS A 65 3.22 13.98 0.68
C HIS A 65 2.89 14.74 -0.62
N ILE A 66 3.51 14.38 -1.75
CA ILE A 66 3.25 14.94 -3.08
C ILE A 66 2.59 13.89 -3.97
N LEU A 67 3.07 12.65 -3.91
CA LEU A 67 2.73 11.58 -4.85
C LEU A 67 1.67 10.61 -4.34
N GLN A 68 1.37 10.56 -3.04
CA GLN A 68 0.30 9.73 -2.49
C GLN A 68 -1.03 10.51 -2.47
N PRO A 69 -1.97 10.20 -3.37
CA PRO A 69 -3.27 10.88 -3.40
C PRO A 69 -4.08 10.61 -2.12
N LEU A 70 -3.79 9.50 -1.45
CA LEU A 70 -4.40 9.12 -0.19
C LEU A 70 -4.02 10.10 0.94
N ASP A 71 -2.75 10.49 1.02
CA ASP A 71 -2.25 11.47 2.00
C ASP A 71 -2.75 12.89 1.70
N VAL A 72 -2.70 13.31 0.43
CA VAL A 72 -3.03 14.68 0.02
C VAL A 72 -4.54 14.93 0.01
N GLY A 73 -5.35 13.93 -0.36
CA GLY A 73 -6.79 14.08 -0.51
C GLY A 73 -7.59 13.40 0.61
N TYR A 74 -7.50 12.08 0.70
CA TYR A 74 -8.45 11.27 1.47
C TYR A 74 -8.24 11.38 2.99
N PHE A 75 -7.00 11.23 3.45
CA PHE A 75 -6.68 11.24 4.88
C PHE A 75 -6.86 12.61 5.53
N GLY A 76 -6.73 13.71 4.77
CA GLY A 76 -7.04 15.05 5.28
C GLY A 76 -8.52 15.17 5.70
N VAL A 77 -9.44 14.72 4.85
CA VAL A 77 -10.89 14.73 5.16
C VAL A 77 -11.22 13.78 6.30
N LEU A 78 -10.65 12.57 6.27
CA LEU A 78 -10.88 11.57 7.32
C LEU A 78 -10.41 12.05 8.69
N LYS A 79 -9.19 12.60 8.79
CA LYS A 79 -8.64 13.16 10.04
C LYS A 79 -9.52 14.28 10.58
N LYS A 80 -10.03 15.14 9.70
CA LYS A 80 -10.91 16.25 10.08
C LYS A 80 -12.26 15.76 10.61
N ALA A 81 -12.87 14.77 9.95
CA ALA A 81 -14.13 14.19 10.40
C ALA A 81 -13.96 13.46 11.74
N TYR A 82 -12.91 12.64 11.86
CA TYR A 82 -12.58 11.93 13.09
C TYR A 82 -12.30 12.89 14.25
N GLY A 83 -11.54 13.97 14.02
CA GLY A 83 -11.28 15.00 15.03
C GLY A 83 -12.56 15.63 15.58
N ARG A 84 -13.56 15.91 14.72
CA ARG A 84 -14.86 16.42 15.16
C ARG A 84 -15.60 15.44 16.06
N GLU A 85 -15.67 14.17 15.69
CA GLU A 85 -16.34 13.16 16.53
C GLU A 85 -15.65 12.99 17.88
N VAL A 86 -14.31 13.08 17.92
CA VAL A 86 -13.56 13.04 19.17
C VAL A 86 -13.84 14.26 20.05
N GLU A 87 -13.91 15.47 19.47
CA GLU A 87 -14.31 16.69 20.19
C GLU A 87 -15.72 16.61 20.77
N HIS A 88 -16.63 15.90 20.11
CA HIS A 88 -18.00 15.69 20.61
C HIS A 88 -18.09 14.68 21.78
N LEU A 89 -17.05 13.86 21.97
CA LEU A 89 -16.98 12.82 23.01
C LEU A 89 -16.25 13.28 24.29
N ILE A 90 -15.63 14.46 24.26
CA ILE A 90 -14.91 15.09 25.38
C ILE A 90 -15.76 16.22 25.96
#